data_AF-A0A1V3X8K8-F1
#
_entry.id   AF-A0A1V3X8K8-F1
#
_cell.length_a   1.000
_cell.length_b   1.000
_cell.length_c   1.000
_cell.angle_alpha   90.00
_cell.angle_beta   90.00
_cell.angle_gamma   90.00
#
_symmetry.space_group_name_H-M   'P 1'
#
loop_
_entity.id
_entity.type
_entity.pdbx_description
1 polymer ?
#
loop_
_entity_poly.entity_id
_entity_poly.type
_entity_poly.pdbx_seq_one_letter_code
_entity_poly.pdbx_strand_id
1 'polypeptide(L)'
;MRQRFPELTPVQVMNRITATARHPGGGVDNLVGAGVINAVAALTWDIPPGPASAPFNVRRIPPPVVEPGPDRGPITIVALSVLGLTLALALGGLSARALRRR
;
A
#
# COMPACT_ATOMS: atom_id res chain seq x y z
N MET A 1 -9.10 30.41 18.18
CA MET A 1 -10.17 29.80 17.37
C MET A 1 -11.18 29.05 18.23
N ARG A 2 -10.82 27.91 18.84
CA ARG A 2 -11.74 27.12 19.68
C ARG A 2 -12.35 27.86 20.86
N GLN A 3 -11.64 28.80 21.47
CA GLN A 3 -12.21 29.64 22.52
C GLN A 3 -13.35 30.56 22.02
N ARG A 4 -13.24 31.08 20.79
CA ARG A 4 -14.22 32.02 20.21
C ARG A 4 -15.40 31.30 19.55
N PHE A 5 -15.14 30.13 18.97
CA PHE A 5 -16.13 29.30 18.28
C PHE A 5 -16.06 27.86 18.82
N PRO A 6 -16.47 27.62 20.08
CA PRO A 6 -16.39 26.30 20.71
C PRO A 6 -17.28 25.24 20.05
N GLU A 7 -18.35 25.65 19.39
CA GLU A 7 -19.35 24.81 18.73
C GLU A 7 -18.88 24.24 17.38
N LEU A 8 -17.85 24.82 16.76
CA LEU A 8 -17.39 24.39 15.45
C LEU A 8 -16.64 23.05 15.51
N THR A 9 -16.95 22.17 14.56
CA THR A 9 -16.21 20.92 14.40
C THR A 9 -14.77 21.20 13.92
N PRO A 10 -13.83 20.25 14.07
CA PRO A 10 -12.47 20.41 13.55
C PRO A 10 -12.41 20.77 12.06
N VAL A 11 -13.31 20.18 11.26
CA VAL A 11 -13.40 20.43 9.81
C VAL A 11 -13.83 21.87 9.53
N GLN A 12 -14.82 22.37 10.28
CA GLN A 12 -15.30 23.75 10.15
C GLN A 12 -14.26 24.77 10.64
N VAL A 13 -13.49 24.43 11.68
CA VAL A 13 -12.34 25.24 12.12
C VAL A 13 -11.29 25.34 11.00
N MET A 14 -10.96 24.23 10.35
CA MET A 14 -10.03 24.24 9.21
C MET A 14 -10.56 25.02 8.01
N ASN A 15 -11.86 24.91 7.71
CA ASN A 15 -12.50 25.71 6.66
C ASN A 15 -12.32 27.21 6.93
N ARG A 16 -12.56 27.69 8.16
CA ARG A 16 -12.36 29.11 8.49
C ARG A 16 -10.90 29.56 8.39
N ILE A 17 -9.95 28.73 8.81
CA ILE A 17 -8.50 29.06 8.73
C ILE A 17 -8.06 29.17 7.27
N THR A 18 -8.47 28.20 6.44
CA THR A 18 -8.07 28.13 5.02
C THR A 18 -8.77 29.19 4.18
N ALA A 19 -10.08 29.38 4.36
CA ALA A 19 -10.86 30.38 3.62
C ALA A 19 -10.44 31.84 3.89
N THR A 20 -9.82 32.12 5.04
CA THR A 20 -9.34 33.48 5.39
C THR A 20 -7.85 33.69 5.18
N ALA A 21 -7.13 32.66 4.75
CA ALA A 21 -5.70 32.76 4.48
C ALA A 21 -5.43 33.76 3.34
N ARG A 22 -4.19 34.28 3.29
CA ARG A 22 -3.72 35.09 2.17
C ARG A 22 -3.36 34.16 1.01
N HIS A 23 -4.34 33.93 0.15
CA HIS A 23 -4.25 32.97 -0.95
C HIS A 23 -3.15 33.36 -1.95
N PRO A 24 -2.38 32.38 -2.48
CA PRO A 24 -1.52 32.60 -3.64
C PRO A 24 -2.36 32.92 -4.89
N GLY A 25 -1.71 33.39 -5.96
CA GLY A 25 -2.41 33.82 -7.19
C GLY A 25 -3.31 32.76 -7.84
N GLY A 26 -3.00 31.46 -7.64
CA GLY A 26 -3.82 30.34 -8.11
C GLY A 26 -4.90 29.87 -7.12
N GLY A 27 -5.12 30.60 -6.02
CA GLY A 27 -5.97 30.17 -4.90
C GLY A 27 -5.28 29.16 -3.99
N VAL A 28 -4.75 28.07 -4.55
CA VAL A 28 -3.97 27.08 -3.81
C VAL A 28 -2.69 26.69 -4.55
N ASP A 29 -1.61 26.40 -3.83
CA ASP A 29 -0.39 25.83 -4.39
C ASP A 29 0.27 24.79 -3.46
N ASN A 30 1.30 24.11 -3.94
CA ASN A 30 2.01 23.07 -3.18
C ASN A 30 3.07 23.61 -2.20
N LEU A 31 3.35 24.92 -2.22
CA LEU A 31 4.34 25.54 -1.35
C LEU A 31 3.70 26.05 -0.04
N VAL A 32 2.53 26.71 -0.16
CA VAL A 32 1.82 27.34 0.97
C VAL A 32 0.36 26.89 1.10
N GLY A 33 -0.14 26.00 0.25
CA GLY A 33 -1.53 25.55 0.30
C GLY A 33 -2.48 26.71 0.00
N ALA A 34 -3.45 26.96 0.90
CA ALA A 34 -4.34 28.12 0.84
C ALA A 34 -3.64 29.44 1.22
N GLY A 35 -2.36 29.41 1.58
CA GLY A 35 -1.56 30.58 1.89
C GLY A 35 -1.36 30.85 3.38
N VAL A 36 -0.77 32.01 3.69
CA VAL A 36 -0.41 32.39 5.06
C VAL A 36 -1.66 32.67 5.90
N ILE A 37 -1.70 32.12 7.12
CA ILE A 37 -2.82 32.27 8.05
C ILE A 37 -3.07 33.75 8.38
N ASN A 38 -4.34 34.17 8.35
CA ASN A 38 -4.79 35.47 8.84
C ASN A 38 -5.68 35.31 10.08
N ALA A 39 -5.07 35.42 11.27
CA ALA A 39 -5.76 35.17 12.53
C ALA A 39 -6.91 36.16 12.80
N VAL A 40 -6.76 37.42 12.39
CA VAL A 40 -7.80 38.44 12.56
C VAL A 40 -9.00 38.07 11.70
N ALA A 41 -8.82 37.89 10.39
CA ALA A 41 -9.91 37.52 9.49
C ALA A 41 -10.59 36.20 9.90
N ALA A 42 -9.82 35.18 10.30
CA ALA A 42 -10.36 33.91 10.77
C ALA A 42 -11.32 34.08 11.97
N LEU A 43 -11.04 35.05 12.85
CA LEU A 43 -11.82 35.32 14.06
C LEU A 43 -12.95 36.33 13.87
N THR A 44 -12.88 37.20 12.84
CA THR A 44 -13.81 38.32 12.69
C THR A 44 -14.74 38.23 11.48
N TRP A 45 -14.34 37.55 10.41
CA TRP A 45 -15.18 37.47 9.21
C TRP A 45 -16.33 36.50 9.38
N ASP A 46 -17.47 36.81 8.76
CA ASP A 46 -18.57 35.87 8.64
C ASP A 46 -18.35 34.97 7.43
N ILE A 47 -18.31 33.65 7.68
CA ILE A 47 -17.92 32.65 6.69
C ILE A 47 -18.84 31.46 6.91
N PRO A 48 -19.47 30.93 5.85
CA PRO A 48 -20.25 29.70 5.96
C PRO A 48 -19.41 28.59 6.61
N PRO A 49 -19.91 27.92 7.64
CA PRO A 49 -19.10 26.95 8.40
C PRO A 49 -18.67 25.76 7.53
N GLY A 50 -19.44 25.41 6.50
CA GLY A 50 -19.20 24.26 5.66
C GLY A 50 -19.62 22.94 6.34
N PRO A 51 -19.27 21.80 5.74
CA PRO A 51 -19.68 20.49 6.25
C PRO A 51 -19.06 20.19 7.62
N ALA A 52 -19.84 19.58 8.50
CA ALA A 52 -19.40 19.20 9.85
C ALA A 52 -18.35 18.08 9.86
N SER A 53 -18.30 17.27 8.78
CA SER A 53 -17.36 16.18 8.58
C SER A 53 -16.78 16.21 7.18
N ALA A 54 -15.53 15.77 7.03
CA ALA A 54 -14.92 15.56 5.73
C ALA A 54 -15.32 14.17 5.20
N PRO A 55 -15.63 14.02 3.90
CA PRO A 55 -15.84 12.71 3.32
C PRO A 55 -14.57 11.88 3.49
N PHE A 56 -14.70 10.64 3.97
CA PHE A 56 -13.60 9.71 3.99
C PHE A 56 -13.22 9.36 2.56
N ASN A 57 -12.17 9.99 2.02
CA ASN A 57 -11.59 9.58 0.75
C ASN A 57 -10.70 8.36 0.98
N VAL A 58 -11.34 7.22 1.27
CA VAL A 58 -10.65 5.93 1.30
C VAL A 58 -10.33 5.55 -0.14
N ARG A 59 -9.10 5.84 -0.56
CA ARG A 59 -8.54 5.29 -1.80
C ARG A 59 -8.47 3.78 -1.60
N ARG A 60 -9.49 3.05 -2.08
CA ARG A 60 -9.50 1.58 -2.05
C ARG A 60 -8.32 1.10 -2.88
N ILE A 61 -7.29 0.62 -2.20
CA ILE A 61 -6.16 -0.05 -2.83
C ILE A 61 -6.63 -1.47 -3.13
N PRO A 62 -6.43 -1.98 -4.36
CA PRO A 62 -6.72 -3.38 -4.65
C PRO A 62 -5.93 -4.29 -3.70
N PRO A 63 -6.49 -5.46 -3.31
CA PRO A 63 -5.71 -6.46 -2.60
C PRO A 63 -4.42 -6.80 -3.37
N PRO A 64 -3.31 -7.14 -2.69
CA PRO A 64 -2.12 -7.64 -3.36
C PRO A 64 -2.48 -8.82 -4.26
N VAL A 65 -1.90 -8.86 -5.46
CA VAL A 65 -2.01 -10.03 -6.33
C VAL A 65 -1.26 -11.18 -5.65
N VAL A 66 -1.92 -12.33 -5.50
CA VAL A 66 -1.26 -13.54 -4.99
C VAL A 66 -0.43 -14.11 -6.14
N GLU A 67 0.89 -13.97 -6.05
CA GLU A 67 1.81 -14.60 -6.99
C GLU A 67 1.70 -16.13 -6.88
N PRO A 68 1.57 -16.86 -7.99
CA PRO A 68 1.64 -18.31 -7.98
C PRO A 68 2.95 -18.80 -7.35
N GLY A 69 2.90 -19.89 -6.58
CA GLY A 69 4.11 -20.52 -6.05
C GLY A 69 5.07 -20.97 -7.16
N PRO A 70 6.36 -21.18 -6.86
CA PRO A 70 7.34 -21.62 -7.86
C PRO A 70 6.92 -22.92 -8.55
N ASP A 71 7.07 -22.99 -9.88
CA ASP A 71 6.84 -24.22 -10.63
C ASP A 71 7.88 -25.28 -10.23
N ARG A 72 7.39 -26.42 -9.71
CA ARG A 72 8.21 -27.55 -9.28
C ARG A 72 8.29 -28.68 -10.31
N GLY A 73 7.59 -28.58 -11.43
CA GLY A 73 7.57 -29.60 -12.49
C GLY A 73 8.98 -30.01 -12.96
N PRO A 74 9.84 -29.06 -13.36
CA PRO A 74 11.20 -29.37 -13.83
C PRO A 74 12.05 -30.09 -12.78
N ILE A 75 12.01 -29.63 -11.52
CA ILE A 75 12.79 -30.21 -10.42
C ILE A 75 12.31 -31.64 -10.14
N THR A 76 11.00 -31.87 -10.11
CA THR A 76 10.43 -33.21 -9.91
C THR A 76 10.87 -34.18 -11.00
N ILE A 77 10.84 -33.77 -12.28
CA ILE A 77 11.28 -34.62 -13.40
C ILE A 77 12.76 -34.99 -13.26
N VAL A 78 13.62 -34.01 -12.95
CA VAL A 78 15.06 -34.26 -12.73
C VAL A 78 15.27 -35.21 -11.56
N ALA A 79 14.62 -34.98 -10.42
CA ALA A 79 14.73 -35.85 -9.24
C ALA A 79 14.35 -37.30 -9.55
N LEU A 80 13.25 -37.51 -10.28
CA LEU A 80 12.79 -38.84 -10.69
C LEU A 80 13.76 -39.51 -11.68
N SER A 81 14.33 -38.76 -12.63
CA SER A 81 15.31 -39.29 -13.58
C SER A 81 16.60 -39.76 -12.89
N VAL A 82 17.11 -38.97 -11.94
CA VAL A 82 18.32 -39.30 -11.17
C VAL A 82 18.07 -40.53 -10.29
N LEU A 83 16.92 -40.58 -9.61
CA LEU A 83 16.53 -41.75 -8.82
C LEU A 83 16.44 -43.01 -9.70
N GLY A 84 15.77 -42.92 -10.85
CA GLY A 84 15.62 -44.02 -11.80
C GLY A 84 16.96 -44.53 -12.33
N LEU A 85 17.85 -43.63 -12.75
CA LEU A 85 19.19 -44.00 -13.23
C LEU A 85 20.01 -44.67 -12.12
N THR A 86 19.97 -44.13 -10.91
CA THR A 86 20.72 -44.68 -9.76
C THR A 86 20.24 -46.10 -9.43
N LEU A 87 18.94 -46.34 -9.41
CA LEU A 87 18.37 -47.67 -9.20
C LEU A 87 18.76 -48.65 -10.32
N ALA A 88 18.70 -48.21 -11.58
CA ALA A 88 19.10 -49.04 -12.72
C ALA A 88 20.58 -49.43 -12.65
N LEU A 89 21.47 -48.49 -12.33
CA LEU A 89 22.90 -48.76 -12.17
C LEU A 89 23.19 -49.68 -10.97
N ALA A 90 22.50 -49.48 -9.84
CA ALA A 90 22.66 -50.34 -8.67
C ALA A 90 22.23 -51.79 -8.96
N LEU A 91 21.06 -51.97 -9.58
CA LEU A 91 20.56 -53.29 -9.99
C LEU A 91 21.50 -53.93 -11.02
N GLY A 92 21.91 -53.19 -12.05
CA GLY A 92 22.85 -53.69 -13.06
C GLY A 92 24.20 -54.11 -12.46
N GLY A 93 24.74 -53.34 -11.52
CA GLY A 93 25.97 -53.66 -10.80
C GLY A 93 25.85 -54.92 -9.94
N LEU A 94 24.73 -55.08 -9.22
CA LEU A 94 24.45 -56.29 -8.44
C LEU A 94 24.32 -57.53 -9.33
N SER A 95 23.60 -57.44 -10.45
CA SER A 95 23.46 -58.53 -11.41
C SER A 95 24.80 -58.91 -12.05
N ALA A 96 25.60 -57.93 -12.47
CA ALA A 96 26.93 -58.17 -13.04
C ALA A 96 27.88 -58.83 -12.04
N ARG A 97 27.84 -58.41 -10.76
CA ARG A 97 28.63 -59.03 -9.68
C ARG A 97 28.19 -60.46 -9.38
N ALA A 98 26.90 -60.75 -9.41
CA ALA A 98 26.38 -62.10 -9.20
C ALA A 98 26.80 -63.06 -10.32
N LEU A 99 26.77 -62.59 -11.58
CA LEU A 99 27.18 -63.38 -12.74
C LEU A 99 28.69 -63.67 -12.77
N ARG A 100 29.54 -62.73 -12.33
CA ARG A 100 31.01 -62.92 -12.25
C ARG A 100 31.48 -63.84 -11.12
N ARG A 101 30.62 -64.17 -10.16
CA ARG A 101 30.94 -65.01 -8.99
C ARG A 101 30.62 -66.49 -9.20
N ARG A 102 30.03 -66.85 -10.34
CA ARG A 102 29.87 -68.24 -10.80
C ARG A 102 30.99 -68.58 -11.77
#